data_AF-A0A2P8WJ84-F1
#
_entry.id   AF-A0A2P8WJ84-F1
#
_cell.length_a   1.000
_cell.length_b   1.000
_cell.length_c   1.000
_cell.angle_alpha   90.00
_cell.angle_beta   90.00
_cell.angle_gamma   90.00
#
_symmetry.space_group_name_H-M   'P 1'
#
loop_
_entity.id
_entity.type
_entity.pdbx_description
1 polymer ?
#
loop_
_entity_poly.entity_id
_entity_poly.type
_entity_poly.pdbx_seq_one_letter_code
_entity_poly.pdbx_strand_id
1 'polypeptide(L)'
;MATRSNLLYSAAAIRRMLGLKASVPVHLREFFKVVWVWVKGQRPTFISKADLKAHFVEHRQDEARSLQVTDWLRTPPRYTVTNPASGAQYIVAERGDRLDCTCEDYHWQQQFFGRGCCKHGYAVLQYLGYDSLGQYAAAHRADAPSPQQPHRPEQLDLSGVA
;
A
#
# COMPACT_ATOMS: atom_id res chain seq x y z
N MET A 1 -1.55 -12.40 -16.11
CA MET A 1 -2.64 -11.51 -15.67
C MET A 1 -2.72 -11.55 -14.16
N ALA A 2 -2.52 -10.40 -13.49
CA ALA A 2 -2.69 -10.32 -12.05
C ALA A 2 -4.17 -10.38 -11.70
N THR A 3 -4.52 -11.11 -10.63
CA THR A 3 -5.87 -11.10 -10.04
C THR A 3 -5.74 -10.67 -8.59
N ARG A 4 -6.81 -10.12 -8.02
CA ARG A 4 -6.84 -9.73 -6.59
C ARG A 4 -6.39 -10.87 -5.67
N SER A 5 -6.88 -12.09 -5.94
CA SER A 5 -6.52 -13.28 -5.17
C SER A 5 -5.06 -13.67 -5.38
N ASN A 6 -4.50 -13.49 -6.58
CA ASN A 6 -3.08 -13.77 -6.83
C ASN A 6 -2.12 -12.76 -6.19
N LEU A 7 -2.58 -11.55 -5.89
CA LEU A 7 -1.74 -10.53 -5.26
C LEU A 7 -1.57 -10.80 -3.75
N LEU A 8 -2.68 -11.07 -3.06
CA LEU A 8 -2.73 -11.17 -1.59
C LEU A 8 -2.76 -12.63 -1.09
N TYR A 9 -3.48 -13.50 -1.79
CA TYR A 9 -3.74 -14.89 -1.39
C TYR A 9 -3.01 -15.86 -2.32
N SER A 10 -1.71 -15.61 -2.52
CA SER A 10 -0.89 -16.40 -3.45
C SER A 10 -0.29 -17.64 -2.80
N ALA A 11 -0.03 -18.67 -3.61
CA ALA A 11 0.74 -19.84 -3.17
C ALA A 11 2.12 -19.45 -2.63
N ALA A 12 2.73 -18.39 -3.19
CA ALA A 12 4.01 -17.87 -2.71
C ALA A 12 3.91 -17.27 -1.29
N ALA A 13 2.85 -16.51 -0.99
CA ALA A 13 2.61 -15.99 0.35
C ALA A 13 2.45 -17.13 1.38
N ILE A 14 1.67 -18.14 1.02
CA ILE A 14 1.43 -19.31 1.89
C ILE A 14 2.70 -20.10 2.13
N ARG A 15 3.54 -20.29 1.11
CA ARG A 15 4.84 -20.96 1.27
C ARG A 15 5.74 -20.21 2.26
N ARG A 16 5.80 -18.87 2.16
CA ARG A 16 6.59 -18.05 3.10
C ARG A 16 6.06 -18.18 4.53
N MET A 17 4.74 -18.02 4.74
CA MET A 17 4.12 -18.12 6.06
C MET A 17 4.33 -19.50 6.72
N LEU A 18 4.31 -20.56 5.93
CA LEU A 18 4.45 -21.94 6.42
C LEU A 18 5.90 -22.47 6.38
N GLY A 19 6.88 -21.64 6.01
CA GLY A 19 8.29 -22.06 5.89
C GLY A 19 8.53 -23.16 4.83
N LEU A 20 7.71 -23.20 3.78
CA LEU A 20 7.78 -24.22 2.73
C LEU A 20 8.73 -23.79 1.59
N LYS A 21 9.40 -24.78 0.98
CA LYS A 21 10.21 -24.55 -0.23
C LYS A 21 9.34 -24.11 -1.41
N ALA A 22 9.92 -23.32 -2.31
CA ALA A 22 9.23 -22.81 -3.51
C ALA A 22 8.65 -23.91 -4.42
N SER A 23 9.28 -25.09 -4.45
CA SER A 23 8.86 -26.25 -5.24
C SER A 23 7.65 -27.00 -4.67
N VAL A 24 7.25 -26.73 -3.43
CA VAL A 24 6.12 -27.45 -2.80
C VAL A 24 4.81 -26.99 -3.44
N PRO A 25 3.98 -27.91 -3.97
CA PRO A 25 2.67 -27.57 -4.50
C PRO A 25 1.73 -27.18 -3.34
N VAL A 26 1.02 -26.07 -3.52
CA VAL A 26 0.04 -25.54 -2.55
C VAL A 26 -1.27 -25.33 -3.28
N HIS A 27 -2.33 -25.93 -2.76
CA HIS A 27 -3.69 -25.75 -3.27
C HIS A 27 -4.44 -24.76 -2.38
N LEU A 28 -5.11 -23.80 -3.02
CA LEU A 28 -5.80 -22.71 -2.33
C LEU A 28 -7.25 -22.65 -2.77
N ARG A 29 -8.15 -22.41 -1.80
CA ARG A 29 -9.53 -22.06 -2.05
C ARG A 29 -9.95 -20.92 -1.15
N GLU A 30 -10.38 -19.82 -1.75
CA GLU A 30 -10.81 -18.63 -1.04
C GLU A 30 -12.23 -18.80 -0.48
N PHE A 31 -12.42 -18.46 0.80
CA PHE A 31 -13.73 -18.36 1.46
C PHE A 31 -13.94 -16.93 1.99
N PHE A 32 -15.09 -16.67 2.64
CA PHE A 32 -15.46 -15.31 3.05
C PHE A 32 -14.41 -14.64 3.95
N LYS A 33 -14.04 -15.28 5.07
CA LYS A 33 -13.06 -14.73 6.06
C LYS A 33 -11.70 -15.43 6.08
N VAL A 34 -11.60 -16.58 5.43
CA VAL A 34 -10.44 -17.47 5.51
C VAL A 34 -10.05 -17.96 4.12
N VAL A 35 -8.83 -18.48 3.99
CA VAL A 35 -8.35 -19.20 2.83
C VAL A 35 -8.09 -20.63 3.28
N TRP A 36 -8.72 -21.58 2.61
CA TRP A 36 -8.41 -23.00 2.79
C TRP A 36 -7.14 -23.33 2.04
N VAL A 37 -6.23 -24.01 2.73
CA VAL A 37 -4.90 -24.36 2.25
C VAL A 37 -4.71 -25.85 2.39
N TRP A 38 -4.23 -26.48 1.33
CA TRP A 38 -3.81 -27.86 1.35
C TRP A 38 -2.43 -28.04 0.74
N VAL A 39 -1.58 -28.73 1.48
CA VAL A 39 -0.21 -29.09 1.12
C VAL A 39 -0.12 -30.61 1.23
N LYS A 40 0.47 -31.26 0.22
CA LYS A 40 0.60 -32.72 0.19
C LYS A 40 1.35 -33.22 1.43
N GLY A 41 0.75 -34.18 2.13
CA GLY A 41 1.32 -34.76 3.36
C GLY A 41 1.02 -33.97 4.64
N GLN A 42 0.28 -32.86 4.57
CA GLN A 42 -0.18 -32.11 5.73
C GLN A 42 -1.71 -32.12 5.83
N ARG A 43 -2.23 -31.95 7.05
CA ARG A 43 -3.66 -31.76 7.28
C ARG A 43 -4.08 -30.42 6.65
N PRO A 44 -5.19 -30.35 5.89
CA PRO A 44 -5.68 -29.07 5.38
C PRO A 44 -5.96 -28.08 6.52
N THR A 45 -5.61 -26.82 6.31
CA THR A 45 -5.74 -25.75 7.31
C THR A 45 -6.47 -24.55 6.73
N PHE A 46 -7.12 -23.79 7.60
CA PHE A 46 -7.68 -22.49 7.26
C PHE A 46 -6.77 -21.39 7.82
N ILE A 47 -6.40 -20.43 6.98
CA ILE A 47 -5.62 -19.24 7.37
C ILE A 47 -6.54 -18.03 7.23
N SER A 48 -6.54 -17.13 8.23
CA SER A 48 -7.41 -15.97 8.17
C SER A 48 -6.91 -14.98 7.10
N LYS A 49 -7.86 -14.29 6.45
CA LYS A 49 -7.49 -13.21 5.51
C LYS A 49 -6.82 -12.03 6.22
N ALA A 50 -7.00 -11.89 7.53
CA ALA A 50 -6.31 -10.88 8.33
C ALA A 50 -4.82 -11.20 8.44
N ASP A 51 -4.47 -12.44 8.79
CA ASP A 51 -3.07 -12.89 8.89
C ASP A 51 -2.35 -12.77 7.55
N LEU A 52 -3.03 -13.11 6.45
CA LEU A 52 -2.47 -12.94 5.10
C LEU A 52 -2.19 -11.48 4.75
N LYS A 53 -3.05 -10.55 5.19
CA LYS A 53 -2.81 -9.11 5.01
C LYS A 53 -1.66 -8.62 5.87
N ALA A 54 -1.59 -9.04 7.13
CA ALA A 54 -0.49 -8.70 8.03
C ALA A 54 0.85 -9.17 7.42
N HIS A 55 0.93 -10.45 7.05
CA HIS A 55 2.12 -11.01 6.41
C HIS A 55 2.46 -10.31 5.07
N PHE A 56 1.47 -9.91 4.27
CA PHE A 56 1.73 -9.14 3.05
C PHE A 56 2.39 -7.79 3.35
N VAL A 57 1.88 -7.06 4.35
CA VAL A 57 2.45 -5.78 4.78
C VAL A 57 3.84 -5.95 5.35
N GLU A 58 4.03 -6.88 6.28
CA GLU A 58 5.33 -7.20 6.90
C GLU A 58 6.37 -7.53 5.83
N HIS A 59 6.02 -8.41 4.89
CA HIS A 59 6.92 -8.79 3.81
C HIS A 59 7.32 -7.60 2.93
N ARG A 60 6.38 -6.70 2.62
CA ARG A 60 6.69 -5.48 1.84
C ARG A 60 7.56 -4.50 2.62
N GLN A 61 7.34 -4.37 3.92
CA GLN A 61 8.18 -3.55 4.79
C GLN A 61 9.59 -4.12 4.90
N ASP A 62 9.74 -5.44 4.99
CA ASP A 62 11.04 -6.11 5.00
C ASP A 62 11.78 -5.93 3.68
N GLU A 63 11.10 -6.12 2.54
CA GLU A 63 11.67 -5.85 1.20
C GLU A 63 12.06 -4.37 1.02
N ALA A 64 11.41 -3.45 1.72
CA ALA A 64 11.68 -2.03 1.63
C ALA A 64 13.01 -1.64 2.31
N ARG A 65 13.41 -2.35 3.37
CA ARG A 65 14.62 -2.04 4.16
C ARG A 65 15.91 -2.09 3.34
N SER A 66 15.94 -2.90 2.27
CA SER A 66 17.11 -3.01 1.40
C SER A 66 17.15 -1.94 0.28
N LEU A 67 16.14 -1.08 0.18
CA LEU A 67 16.04 -0.07 -0.87
C LEU A 67 16.70 1.24 -0.44
N GLN A 68 17.30 1.95 -1.40
CA GLN A 68 17.89 3.27 -1.18
C GLN A 68 16.92 4.35 -1.65
N VAL A 69 16.71 5.36 -0.81
CA VAL A 69 15.84 6.50 -1.12
C VAL A 69 16.70 7.75 -1.36
N THR A 70 16.42 8.46 -2.43
CA THR A 70 17.01 9.77 -2.74
C THR A 70 15.90 10.76 -2.99
N ASP A 71 15.88 11.86 -2.23
CA ASP A 71 14.88 12.90 -2.33
C ASP A 71 15.20 13.91 -3.45
N TRP A 72 14.14 14.53 -3.99
CA TRP A 72 14.24 15.57 -4.99
C TRP A 72 13.91 16.90 -4.33
N LEU A 73 14.75 17.91 -4.55
CA LEU A 73 14.54 19.30 -4.08
C LEU A 73 13.46 20.03 -4.91
N ARG A 74 12.28 19.42 -5.11
CA ARG A 74 11.18 19.97 -5.90
C ARG A 74 9.83 19.82 -5.20
N THR A 75 8.90 20.71 -5.52
CA THR A 75 7.51 20.66 -5.07
C THR A 75 6.60 20.20 -6.22
N PRO A 76 5.75 19.17 -6.05
CA PRO A 76 5.57 18.35 -4.85
C PRO A 76 6.77 17.43 -4.59
N PRO A 77 7.01 17.02 -3.32
CA PRO A 77 8.09 16.12 -2.97
C PRO A 77 8.06 14.83 -3.79
N ARG A 78 9.23 14.43 -4.28
CA ARG A 78 9.44 13.19 -5.04
C ARG A 78 10.69 12.50 -4.53
N TYR A 79 10.69 11.18 -4.69
CA TYR A 79 11.76 10.31 -4.26
C TYR A 79 12.09 9.34 -5.37
N THR A 80 13.38 9.18 -5.66
CA THR A 80 13.89 8.04 -6.41
C THR A 80 14.17 6.92 -5.42
N VAL A 81 13.52 5.78 -5.60
CA VAL A 81 13.80 4.56 -4.83
C VAL A 81 14.56 3.58 -5.72
N THR A 82 15.76 3.23 -5.29
CA THR A 82 16.69 2.36 -6.04
C THR A 82 16.82 1.01 -5.35
N ASN A 83 16.70 -0.07 -6.12
CA ASN A 83 17.07 -1.41 -5.67
C ASN A 83 18.57 -1.64 -5.96
N PRO A 84 19.45 -1.65 -4.95
CA PRO A 84 20.90 -1.79 -5.16
C PRO A 84 21.28 -3.14 -5.77
N ALA A 85 20.48 -4.19 -5.57
CA ALA A 85 20.76 -5.52 -6.11
C ALA A 85 20.53 -5.60 -7.63
N SER A 86 19.59 -4.83 -8.17
CA SER A 86 19.23 -4.89 -9.60
C SER A 86 19.48 -3.59 -10.37
N GLY A 87 19.81 -2.49 -9.69
CA GLY A 87 19.91 -1.16 -10.27
C GLY A 87 18.58 -0.55 -10.72
N ALA A 88 17.45 -1.22 -10.46
CA ALA A 88 16.13 -0.73 -10.89
C ALA A 88 15.71 0.49 -10.05
N GLN A 89 15.12 1.48 -10.72
CA GLN A 89 14.69 2.74 -10.09
C GLN A 89 13.19 2.97 -10.30
N TYR A 90 12.54 3.48 -9.26
CA TYR A 90 11.14 3.85 -9.30
C TYR A 90 10.94 5.23 -8.66
N ILE A 91 9.94 5.96 -9.14
CA ILE A 91 9.61 7.27 -8.59
C ILE A 91 8.43 7.10 -7.64
N VAL A 92 8.55 7.69 -6.46
CA VAL A 92 7.48 7.81 -5.48
C VAL A 92 7.20 9.30 -5.27
N ALA A 93 5.94 9.71 -5.36
CA ALA A 93 5.51 11.09 -5.19
C ALA A 93 4.49 11.22 -4.05
N GLU A 94 4.66 12.23 -3.21
CA GLU A 94 3.68 12.58 -2.18
C GLU A 94 2.46 13.28 -2.80
N ARG A 95 1.26 12.88 -2.36
CA ARG A 95 -0.03 13.44 -2.78
C ARG A 95 -0.96 13.61 -1.59
N GLY A 96 -0.65 14.58 -0.72
CA GLY A 96 -1.42 14.77 0.51
C GLY A 96 -1.30 13.54 1.40
N ASP A 97 -2.43 12.84 1.63
CA ASP A 97 -2.50 11.69 2.54
C ASP A 97 -2.14 10.34 1.90
N ARG A 98 -1.56 10.33 0.69
CA ARG A 98 -1.09 9.11 0.00
C ARG A 98 0.26 9.28 -0.71
N LEU A 99 0.86 8.13 -1.04
CA LEU A 99 2.07 8.03 -1.86
C LEU A 99 1.75 7.34 -3.19
N ASP A 100 2.13 7.96 -4.31
CA ASP A 100 1.99 7.38 -5.64
C ASP A 100 3.33 6.82 -6.13
N CYS A 101 3.35 5.57 -6.59
CA CYS A 101 4.57 4.93 -7.11
C CYS A 101 4.42 4.53 -8.59
N THR A 102 5.51 4.61 -9.36
CA THR A 102 5.52 4.20 -10.78
C THR A 102 5.64 2.70 -11.03
N CYS A 103 5.74 1.87 -9.97
CA CYS A 103 5.92 0.43 -10.15
C CYS A 103 4.61 -0.31 -10.47
N GLU A 104 4.73 -1.44 -11.16
CA GLU A 104 3.58 -2.27 -11.54
C GLU A 104 2.81 -2.83 -10.33
N ASP A 105 3.51 -3.19 -9.25
CA ASP A 105 2.89 -3.66 -8.00
C ASP A 105 1.96 -2.58 -7.40
N TYR A 106 2.37 -1.31 -7.44
CA TYR A 106 1.52 -0.21 -6.97
C TYR A 106 0.27 -0.07 -7.85
N HIS A 107 0.42 -0.14 -9.16
CA HIS A 107 -0.70 -0.09 -10.10
C HIS A 107 -1.73 -1.19 -9.80
N TRP A 108 -1.30 -2.44 -9.60
CA TRP A 108 -2.21 -3.54 -9.26
C TRP A 108 -2.86 -3.36 -7.89
N GLN A 109 -2.12 -2.90 -6.88
CA GLN A 109 -2.70 -2.60 -5.57
C GLN A 109 -3.77 -1.52 -5.67
N GLN A 110 -3.51 -0.44 -6.42
CA GLN A 110 -4.48 0.62 -6.66
C GLN A 110 -5.73 0.10 -7.35
N GLN A 111 -5.55 -0.69 -8.41
CA GLN A 111 -6.66 -1.25 -9.17
C GLN A 111 -7.54 -2.18 -8.32
N PHE A 112 -6.96 -3.01 -7.45
CA PHE A 112 -7.73 -4.01 -6.70
C PHE A 112 -8.21 -3.55 -5.32
N PHE A 113 -7.56 -2.55 -4.72
CA PHE A 113 -7.85 -2.10 -3.35
C PHE A 113 -8.22 -0.62 -3.24
N GLY A 114 -8.10 0.16 -4.33
CA GLY A 114 -8.35 1.61 -4.35
C GLY A 114 -7.31 2.46 -3.60
N ARG A 115 -6.38 1.80 -2.91
CA ARG A 115 -5.21 2.36 -2.22
C ARG A 115 -4.09 1.34 -2.27
N GLY A 116 -2.85 1.79 -2.45
CA GLY A 116 -1.68 0.91 -2.50
C GLY A 116 -0.52 1.45 -1.67
N CYS A 117 0.28 0.54 -1.13
CA CYS A 117 1.61 0.84 -0.61
C CYS A 117 2.52 -0.31 -1.03
N CYS A 118 3.24 -0.14 -2.14
CA CYS A 118 4.25 -1.09 -2.57
C CYS A 118 5.50 -0.96 -1.70
N LYS A 119 6.46 -1.87 -1.86
CA LYS A 119 7.74 -1.81 -1.14
C LYS A 119 8.48 -0.47 -1.31
N HIS A 120 8.37 0.18 -2.47
CA HIS A 120 8.99 1.49 -2.69
C HIS A 120 8.30 2.58 -1.86
N GLY A 121 6.97 2.52 -1.73
CA GLY A 121 6.21 3.40 -0.84
C GLY A 121 6.63 3.21 0.62
N TYR A 122 6.77 1.95 1.07
CA TYR A 122 7.27 1.67 2.43
C TYR A 122 8.69 2.18 2.67
N ALA A 123 9.58 2.13 1.67
CA ALA A 123 10.94 2.67 1.81
C ALA A 123 10.90 4.19 2.02
N VAL A 124 10.04 4.90 1.28
CA VAL A 124 9.83 6.34 1.47
C VAL A 124 9.19 6.65 2.83
N LEU A 125 8.20 5.86 3.27
CA LEU A 125 7.61 6.03 4.61
C LEU A 125 8.67 5.92 5.70
N GLN A 126 9.53 4.90 5.63
CA GLN A 126 10.63 4.71 6.58
C GLN A 126 11.64 5.87 6.52
N TYR A 127 12.00 6.34 5.32
CA TYR A 127 12.86 7.52 5.13
C TYR A 127 12.27 8.78 5.78
N LEU A 128 10.94 8.94 5.72
CA LEU A 128 10.20 10.05 6.31
C LEU A 128 9.90 9.87 7.81
N GLY A 129 10.28 8.74 8.43
CA GLY A 129 10.04 8.46 9.85
C GLY A 129 8.64 7.94 10.18
N TYR A 130 7.92 7.37 9.20
CA TYR A 130 6.61 6.74 9.40
C TYR A 130 6.69 5.21 9.30
N ASP A 131 6.02 4.50 10.20
CA ASP A 131 5.96 3.04 10.22
C ASP A 131 4.89 2.47 9.26
N SER A 132 3.87 3.28 8.95
CA SER A 132 2.73 2.85 8.14
C SER A 132 2.12 3.98 7.32
N LEU A 133 1.45 3.60 6.22
CA LEU A 133 0.66 4.54 5.41
C LEU A 133 -0.45 5.19 6.24
N GLY A 134 -1.01 4.50 7.23
CA GLY A 134 -2.04 5.05 8.12
C GLY A 134 -1.51 6.19 8.98
N GLN A 135 -0.30 6.04 9.54
CA GLN A 135 0.36 7.09 10.32
C GLN A 135 0.67 8.31 9.46
N TYR A 136 1.25 8.09 8.27
CA TYR A 136 1.50 9.14 7.29
C TYR A 136 0.20 9.88 6.90
N ALA A 137 -0.85 9.15 6.54
CA ALA A 137 -2.13 9.74 6.16
C ALA A 137 -2.76 10.55 7.30
N ALA A 138 -2.63 10.10 8.56
CA ALA A 138 -3.12 10.83 9.72
C ALA A 138 -2.37 12.16 9.92
N ALA A 139 -1.05 12.16 9.80
CA ALA A 139 -0.23 13.37 9.91
C ALA A 139 -0.61 14.41 8.84
N HIS A 140 -0.68 14.00 7.57
CA HIS A 140 -0.99 14.92 6.47
C HIS A 140 -2.46 15.40 6.42
N ARG A 141 -3.38 14.69 7.09
CA ARG A 141 -4.76 15.20 7.28
C ARG A 141 -4.83 16.29 8.35
N ALA A 142 -3.99 16.23 9.37
CA ALA A 142 -3.92 17.26 10.40
C ALA A 142 -3.38 18.58 9.84
N ASP A 143 -2.46 18.50 8.88
CA ASP A 143 -1.85 19.67 8.24
C ASP A 143 -2.69 20.26 7.09
N ALA A 144 -3.76 19.57 6.67
CA ALA A 144 -4.63 20.08 5.62
C ALA A 144 -5.32 21.36 6.14
N PRO A 145 -5.18 22.51 5.46
CA PRO A 145 -5.90 23.71 5.84
C PRO A 145 -7.38 23.37 5.88
N SER A 146 -8.04 23.67 7.00
CA SER A 146 -9.49 23.45 7.15
C SER A 146 -10.17 24.04 5.91
N PRO A 147 -11.11 23.32 5.27
CA PRO A 147 -11.79 23.85 4.11
C PRO A 147 -12.37 25.21 4.50
N GLN A 148 -11.87 26.27 3.87
CA GLN A 148 -12.41 27.62 4.07
C GLN A 148 -13.91 27.48 3.86
N GLN A 149 -14.69 27.76 4.91
CA GLN A 149 -16.14 27.66 4.82
C GLN A 149 -16.55 28.43 3.56
N PRO A 150 -17.38 27.82 2.68
CA PRO A 150 -17.80 28.50 1.46
C PRO A 150 -18.35 29.86 1.89
N HIS A 151 -17.75 30.93 1.37
CA HIS A 151 -18.18 32.30 1.63
C HIS A 151 -19.70 32.32 1.48
N ARG A 152 -20.41 32.47 2.60
CA ARG A 152 -21.86 32.57 2.61
C ARG A 152 -22.16 33.80 1.74
N PRO A 153 -22.87 33.67 0.60
CA PRO A 153 -23.19 34.83 -0.21
C PRO A 153 -23.91 35.82 0.70
N GLU A 154 -23.35 37.02 0.81
CA GLU A 154 -23.92 38.13 1.53
C GLU A 154 -25.36 38.29 1.04
N GLN A 155 -26.34 38.08 1.92
CA GLN A 155 -27.74 38.25 1.57
C GLN A 155 -27.94 39.71 1.19
N LEU A 156 -28.05 39.97 -0.11
CA LEU A 156 -28.48 41.27 -0.63
C LEU A 156 -29.86 41.57 -0.05
N ASP A 157 -29.88 42.49 0.89
CA ASP A 157 -31.08 43.03 1.49
C ASP A 157 -31.84 43.86 0.44
N LEU A 158 -32.91 43.27 -0.12
CA LEU A 158 -33.78 43.90 -1.11
C LEU A 158 -34.95 44.65 -0.45
N SER A 159 -34.84 45.11 0.80
CA SER A 159 -35.93 45.79 1.52
C SER A 159 -36.14 47.27 1.15
N GLY A 160 -35.60 47.77 0.02
CA GLY A 160 -35.57 49.19 -0.29
C GLY A 160 -35.99 49.60 -1.70
N VAL A 161 -37.08 49.06 -2.26
CA VAL A 161 -37.73 49.68 -3.43
C VAL A 161 -39.25 49.74 -3.20
N ALA A 162 -39.70 50.93 -2.81
CA ALA A 162 -41.11 51.35 -2.82
C ALA A 162 -41.28 52.40 -3.92
#